data_AF-A0A2P2PKP2-F1
#
_entry.id   AF-A0A2P2PKP2-F1
#
_cell.length_a   1.000
_cell.length_b   1.000
_cell.length_c   1.000
_cell.angle_alpha   90.00
_cell.angle_beta   90.00
_cell.angle_gamma   90.00
#
_symmetry.space_group_name_H-M   'P 1'
#
loop_
_entity.id
_entity.type
_entity.pdbx_description
1 polymer ?
#
loop_
_entity_poly.entity_id
_entity_poly.type
_entity_poly.pdbx_seq_one_letter_code
_entity_poly.pdbx_strand_id
1 'polypeptide(L)'
;MLGSRPCQLSDIMIQIDRSFQLSIELSDLKLQMLGSHQLQNASTAVCTALCLCDQGWNISEESIRAGLENTCLIGRSQFLSSKESKALGLPGATVLLDGAHTKESAKALVDTIQMSFPEARLGLVVAMATDKDHTAFAREFLSSMLPVLRVLLTAILTLLCLSAWRF
;
A
#
# COMPACT_ATOMS: atom_id res chain seq x y z
N MET A 1 17.83 3.41 -13.03
CA MET A 1 17.45 4.06 -11.75
C MET A 1 17.15 2.98 -10.73
N LEU A 2 18.14 2.51 -9.96
CA LEU A 2 17.97 1.49 -8.93
C LEU A 2 18.50 2.08 -7.61
N GLY A 3 17.64 2.65 -6.78
CA GLY A 3 18.12 3.20 -5.49
C GLY A 3 17.07 3.82 -4.58
N SER A 4 16.01 4.42 -5.13
CA SER A 4 14.94 5.03 -4.34
C SER A 4 13.70 4.14 -4.29
N ARG A 5 13.10 4.01 -3.10
CA ARG A 5 11.78 3.40 -2.91
C ARG A 5 10.77 4.18 -3.79
N PRO A 6 9.89 3.50 -4.54
CA PRO A 6 8.87 4.20 -5.30
C PRO A 6 7.98 4.99 -4.36
N CYS A 7 7.63 6.21 -4.75
CA CYS A 7 6.70 7.08 -4.03
C CYS A 7 5.71 7.66 -5.02
N GLN A 8 4.51 7.98 -4.53
CA GLN A 8 3.45 8.61 -5.30
C GLN A 8 3.47 10.10 -4.95
N LEU A 9 3.69 10.96 -5.96
CA LEU A 9 3.53 12.40 -5.80
C LEU A 9 2.03 12.72 -5.84
N SER A 10 1.53 13.47 -4.87
CA SER A 10 0.10 13.76 -4.77
C SER A 10 -0.14 15.10 -4.09
N ASP A 11 -1.24 15.73 -4.46
CA ASP A 11 -1.78 16.90 -3.78
C ASP A 11 -3.00 16.47 -2.97
N ILE A 12 -3.07 16.87 -1.71
CA ILE A 12 -4.22 16.64 -0.84
C ILE A 12 -4.78 17.98 -0.42
N MET A 13 -5.98 18.29 -0.90
CA MET A 13 -6.78 19.44 -0.46
C MET A 13 -7.99 18.93 0.29
N ILE A 14 -8.14 19.36 1.55
CA ILE A 14 -9.31 19.03 2.36
C ILE A 14 -9.94 20.33 2.83
N GLN A 15 -11.25 20.43 2.61
CA GLN A 15 -12.10 21.48 3.16
C GLN A 15 -13.24 20.79 3.91
N ILE A 16 -13.39 21.12 5.19
CA ILE A 16 -14.45 20.60 6.04
C ILE A 16 -15.37 21.78 6.35
N ASP A 17 -16.52 21.79 5.69
CA ASP A 17 -17.56 22.81 5.87
C ASP A 17 -18.61 22.28 6.87
N ARG A 18 -18.26 22.34 8.16
CA ARG A 18 -19.19 22.13 9.28
C ARG A 18 -19.20 23.38 10.15
N SER A 19 -19.66 23.31 11.40
CA SER A 19 -19.65 24.43 12.36
C SER A 19 -18.29 25.12 12.55
N PHE A 20 -17.21 24.53 12.02
CA PHE A 20 -15.85 25.03 11.99
C PHE A 20 -15.32 24.91 10.55
N GLN A 21 -14.73 25.99 10.04
CA GLN A 21 -14.18 26.06 8.68
C GLN A 21 -12.72 25.58 8.73
N LEU A 22 -12.51 24.27 8.62
CA LEU A 22 -11.17 23.67 8.63
C LEU A 22 -10.72 23.40 7.20
N SER A 23 -9.51 23.82 6.86
CA SER A 23 -8.92 23.53 5.56
C SER A 23 -7.43 23.29 5.63
N ILE A 24 -6.92 22.44 4.76
CA ILE A 24 -5.49 22.20 4.56
C ILE A 24 -5.22 21.90 3.08
N GLU A 25 -4.09 22.39 2.59
CA GLU A 25 -3.58 22.11 1.25
C GLU A 25 -2.16 21.60 1.38
N LEU A 26 -1.96 20.33 1.02
CA LEU A 26 -0.66 19.68 1.04
C LEU A 26 -0.27 19.35 -0.40
N SER A 27 0.53 20.24 -1.01
CA SER A 27 1.05 20.02 -2.36
C SER A 27 2.34 19.20 -2.36
N ASP A 28 2.64 18.54 -3.47
CA ASP A 28 3.87 17.80 -3.72
C ASP A 28 4.20 16.75 -2.63
N LEU A 29 3.17 16.13 -2.03
CA LEU A 29 3.36 15.09 -1.01
C LEU A 29 3.96 13.84 -1.65
N LYS A 30 5.05 13.35 -1.05
CA LYS A 30 5.68 12.08 -1.45
C LYS A 30 5.14 10.93 -0.61
N LEU A 31 3.95 10.44 -0.97
CA LEU A 31 3.34 9.30 -0.30
C LEU A 31 4.17 8.02 -0.56
N GLN A 32 4.65 7.40 0.53
CA GLN A 32 5.45 6.16 0.45
C GLN A 32 4.59 4.91 0.27
N MET A 33 3.30 5.01 0.60
CA MET A 33 2.31 3.97 0.33
C MET A 33 1.63 4.27 -1.00
N LEU A 34 1.83 3.39 -1.98
CA LEU A 34 1.35 3.58 -3.34
C LEU A 34 -0.09 3.11 -3.52
N GLY A 35 -0.79 3.73 -4.47
CA GLY A 35 -2.10 3.30 -4.94
C GLY A 35 -3.22 4.25 -4.53
N SER A 36 -4.26 4.31 -5.35
CA SER A 36 -5.42 5.20 -5.14
C SER A 36 -6.11 5.00 -3.79
N HIS A 37 -6.21 3.75 -3.33
CA HIS A 37 -6.75 3.42 -2.01
C HIS A 37 -5.88 3.96 -0.86
N GLN A 38 -4.56 4.03 -1.04
CA GLN A 38 -3.67 4.63 -0.04
C GLN A 38 -3.76 6.14 -0.02
N LEU A 39 -4.01 6.78 -1.18
CA LEU A 39 -4.35 8.20 -1.22
C LEU A 39 -5.65 8.49 -0.43
N GLN A 40 -6.67 7.65 -0.55
CA GLN A 40 -7.90 7.76 0.24
C GLN A 40 -7.64 7.60 1.75
N ASN A 41 -6.80 6.63 2.12
CA ASN A 41 -6.38 6.44 3.51
C ASN A 41 -5.62 7.67 4.04
N ALA A 42 -4.71 8.23 3.23
CA ALA A 42 -3.99 9.45 3.55
C ALA A 42 -4.94 10.63 3.78
N SER A 43 -5.89 10.87 2.85
CA SER A 43 -6.91 11.92 3.02
C SER A 43 -7.74 11.71 4.29
N THR A 44 -8.10 10.47 4.61
CA THR A 44 -8.82 10.13 5.85
C THR A 44 -7.99 10.44 7.09
N ALA A 45 -6.70 10.13 7.08
CA ALA A 45 -5.78 10.44 8.18
C ALA A 45 -5.61 11.96 8.36
N VAL A 46 -5.47 12.72 7.27
CA VAL A 46 -5.40 14.20 7.32
C VAL A 46 -6.69 14.79 7.89
N CYS A 47 -7.86 14.34 7.41
CA CYS A 47 -9.16 14.76 7.95
C CYS A 47 -9.28 14.46 9.45
N THR A 48 -8.81 13.29 9.88
CA THR A 48 -8.78 12.91 11.30
C THR A 48 -7.88 13.84 12.10
N ALA A 49 -6.68 14.17 11.60
CA ALA A 49 -5.77 15.10 12.24
C ALA A 49 -6.40 16.50 12.40
N LEU A 50 -7.09 17.02 11.37
CA LEU A 50 -7.81 18.29 11.45
C LEU A 50 -8.91 18.26 12.53
N CYS A 51 -9.69 17.18 12.60
CA CYS A 51 -10.70 17.01 13.64
C CYS A 51 -10.10 16.93 15.06
N LEU A 52 -8.87 16.44 15.21
CA LEU A 52 -8.16 16.43 16.49
C LEU A 52 -7.61 17.83 16.84
N CYS A 53 -7.11 18.58 15.85
CA CYS A 53 -6.72 19.97 16.06
C CYS A 53 -7.87 20.83 16.57
N ASP A 54 -9.07 20.63 16.01
CA ASP A 54 -10.30 21.27 16.47
C ASP A 54 -10.65 20.93 17.94
N GLN A 55 -10.30 19.73 18.39
CA GLN A 55 -10.43 19.29 19.79
C GLN A 55 -9.30 19.79 20.70
N GLY A 56 -8.42 20.69 20.21
CA GLY A 56 -7.36 21.31 20.98
C GLY A 56 -6.01 20.57 20.94
N TRP A 57 -5.84 19.58 20.08
CA TRP A 57 -4.54 18.93 19.88
C TRP A 57 -3.62 19.80 19.02
N ASN A 58 -2.34 19.85 19.35
CA ASN A 58 -1.35 20.60 18.59
C ASN A 58 -0.66 19.70 17.55
N ILE A 59 -1.24 19.60 16.34
CA ILE A 59 -0.66 18.85 15.22
C ILE A 59 -0.38 19.84 14.08
N SER A 60 0.89 20.07 13.77
CA SER A 60 1.28 21.00 12.71
C SER A 60 1.13 20.38 11.32
N GLU A 61 1.02 21.22 10.30
CA GLU A 61 1.03 20.78 8.89
C GLU A 61 2.28 19.96 8.56
N GLU A 62 3.45 20.40 9.04
CA GLU A 62 4.72 19.70 8.84
C GLU A 62 4.71 18.32 9.49
N SER A 63 4.04 18.18 10.63
CA SER A 63 3.88 16.89 11.31
C SER A 63 2.99 15.94 10.50
N ILE A 64 1.91 16.46 9.92
CA ILE A 64 1.01 15.69 9.03
C ILE A 64 1.79 15.25 7.78
N ARG A 65 2.47 16.19 7.10
CA ARG A 65 3.31 15.91 5.93
C ARG A 65 4.37 14.85 6.25
N ALA A 66 5.14 15.04 7.31
CA ALA A 66 6.16 14.10 7.72
C ALA A 66 5.56 12.72 8.05
N GLY A 67 4.40 12.66 8.69
CA GLY A 67 3.69 11.41 8.94
C GLY A 67 3.38 10.67 7.65
N LEU A 68 2.74 11.34 6.68
CA LEU A 68 2.39 10.76 5.38
C LEU A 68 3.62 10.33 4.56
N GLU A 69 4.67 11.15 4.54
CA GLU A 69 5.90 10.89 3.79
C GLU A 69 6.81 9.83 4.43
N ASN A 70 6.57 9.44 5.67
CA ASN A 70 7.33 8.38 6.36
C ASN A 70 6.49 7.13 6.68
N THR A 71 5.20 7.13 6.33
CA THR A 71 4.30 6.01 6.63
C THR A 71 4.76 4.74 5.91
N CYS A 72 4.89 3.65 6.66
CA CYS A 72 5.20 2.34 6.13
C CYS A 72 4.37 1.29 6.88
N LEU A 73 3.76 0.36 6.14
CA LEU A 73 3.00 -0.74 6.72
C LEU A 73 3.50 -2.07 6.17
N ILE A 74 3.97 -2.94 7.07
CA ILE A 74 4.52 -4.25 6.71
C ILE A 74 3.41 -5.08 6.04
N GLY A 75 3.73 -5.67 4.89
CA GLY A 75 2.79 -6.50 4.12
C GLY A 75 1.69 -5.74 3.37
N ARG A 76 1.77 -4.40 3.27
CA ARG A 76 0.84 -3.59 2.46
C ARG A 76 1.63 -2.76 1.46
N SER A 77 1.57 -3.17 0.19
CA SER A 77 2.30 -2.55 -0.92
C SER A 77 3.77 -2.26 -0.56
N GLN A 78 4.40 -3.22 0.12
CA GLN A 78 5.73 -3.08 0.69
C GLN A 78 6.79 -3.49 -0.34
N PHE A 79 7.62 -2.55 -0.74
CA PHE A 79 8.78 -2.83 -1.57
C PHE A 79 9.98 -3.22 -0.70
N LEU A 80 10.62 -4.34 -1.05
CA LEU A 80 11.86 -4.76 -0.41
C LEU A 80 13.04 -3.96 -0.94
N SER A 81 14.00 -3.71 -0.05
CA SER A 81 15.30 -3.15 -0.43
C SER A 81 16.09 -4.13 -1.30
N SER A 82 17.09 -3.62 -2.03
CA SER A 82 18.02 -4.45 -2.81
C SER A 82 18.71 -5.52 -1.95
N LYS A 83 19.03 -5.20 -0.69
CA LYS A 83 19.64 -6.14 0.26
C LYS A 83 18.68 -7.28 0.62
N GLU A 84 17.42 -6.97 0.90
CA GLU A 84 16.40 -7.97 1.24
C GLU A 84 16.05 -8.84 0.03
N SER A 85 15.88 -8.25 -1.15
CA SER A 85 15.65 -8.97 -2.40
C SER A 85 16.80 -9.95 -2.72
N LYS A 86 18.05 -9.51 -2.51
CA LYS A 86 19.23 -10.39 -2.63
C LYS A 86 19.22 -11.53 -1.60
N ALA A 87 18.82 -11.26 -0.36
CA ALA A 87 18.72 -12.29 0.69
C ALA A 87 17.66 -13.36 0.37
N LEU A 88 16.63 -13.00 -0.41
CA LEU A 88 15.63 -13.94 -0.95
C LEU A 88 16.11 -14.70 -2.20
N GLY A 89 17.35 -14.49 -2.65
CA GLY A 89 17.88 -15.12 -3.85
C GLY A 89 17.37 -14.51 -5.17
N LEU A 90 16.84 -13.29 -5.13
CA LEU A 90 16.29 -12.58 -6.29
C LEU A 90 17.09 -11.29 -6.62
N PRO A 91 18.42 -11.36 -6.83
CA PRO A 91 19.22 -10.16 -7.04
C PRO A 91 18.77 -9.38 -8.29
N GLY A 92 18.63 -8.06 -8.15
CA GLY A 92 18.21 -7.17 -9.23
C GLY A 92 16.70 -7.16 -9.51
N ALA A 93 15.91 -7.97 -8.80
CA ALA A 93 14.46 -7.93 -8.88
C ALA A 93 13.86 -6.93 -7.89
N THR A 94 12.86 -6.18 -8.35
CA THR A 94 11.93 -5.45 -7.47
C THR A 94 10.94 -6.44 -6.89
N VAL A 95 10.93 -6.58 -5.57
CA VAL A 95 10.00 -7.48 -4.86
C VAL A 95 8.98 -6.62 -4.12
N LEU A 96 7.70 -6.85 -4.44
CA LEU A 96 6.54 -6.24 -3.81
C LEU A 96 5.83 -7.30 -2.95
N LEU A 97 5.62 -7.00 -1.67
CA LEU A 97 4.84 -7.81 -0.75
C LEU A 97 3.49 -7.14 -0.49
N ASP A 98 2.40 -7.89 -0.65
CA ASP A 98 1.06 -7.40 -0.35
C ASP A 98 0.16 -8.51 0.23
N GLY A 99 -0.64 -8.17 1.23
CA GLY A 99 -1.63 -9.04 1.86
C GLY A 99 -3.00 -9.08 1.16
N ALA A 100 -3.09 -8.71 -0.11
CA ALA A 100 -4.30 -8.80 -0.92
C ALA A 100 -4.79 -10.26 -1.01
N HIS A 101 -6.07 -10.47 -0.69
CA HIS A 101 -6.71 -11.80 -0.64
C HIS A 101 -8.21 -11.77 -0.92
N THR A 102 -8.72 -10.63 -1.38
CA THR A 102 -10.09 -10.42 -1.86
C THR A 102 -10.05 -9.90 -3.30
N LYS A 103 -11.18 -9.96 -4.01
CA LYS A 103 -11.31 -9.39 -5.36
C LYS A 103 -10.91 -7.90 -5.39
N GLU A 104 -11.42 -7.12 -4.46
CA GLU A 104 -11.19 -5.67 -4.40
C GLU A 104 -9.72 -5.34 -4.13
N SER A 105 -9.09 -6.09 -3.21
CA SER A 105 -7.66 -5.93 -2.94
C SER A 105 -6.79 -6.42 -4.10
N ALA A 106 -7.23 -7.42 -4.87
CA ALA A 106 -6.54 -7.84 -6.09
C ALA A 106 -6.55 -6.72 -7.13
N LYS A 107 -7.71 -6.09 -7.36
CA LYS A 107 -7.85 -4.93 -8.25
C LYS A 107 -6.94 -3.79 -7.81
N ALA A 108 -6.95 -3.45 -6.52
CA ALA A 108 -6.11 -2.39 -5.97
C ALA A 108 -4.60 -2.68 -6.14
N LEU A 109 -4.20 -3.95 -5.96
CA LEU A 109 -2.82 -4.39 -6.18
C LEU A 109 -2.43 -4.28 -7.65
N VAL A 110 -3.29 -4.72 -8.57
CA VAL A 110 -3.07 -4.58 -10.02
C VAL A 110 -2.88 -3.12 -10.40
N ASP A 111 -3.79 -2.25 -9.98
CA ASP A 111 -3.74 -0.82 -10.29
C ASP A 111 -2.44 -0.19 -9.78
N THR A 112 -2.00 -0.59 -8.58
CA THR A 112 -0.76 -0.11 -7.97
C THR A 112 0.47 -0.55 -8.77
N ILE A 113 0.51 -1.81 -9.21
CA ILE A 113 1.62 -2.32 -10.03
C ILE A 113 1.62 -1.64 -11.40
N GLN A 114 0.47 -1.50 -12.07
CA GLN A 114 0.39 -0.84 -13.38
C GLN A 114 0.81 0.63 -13.31
N MET A 115 0.39 1.35 -12.26
CA MET A 115 0.80 2.72 -12.02
C MET A 115 2.31 2.85 -11.83
N SER A 116 2.92 1.90 -11.11
CA SER A 116 4.33 2.00 -10.70
C SER A 116 5.30 1.38 -11.71
N PHE A 117 4.86 0.35 -12.42
CA PHE A 117 5.67 -0.49 -13.29
C PHE A 117 4.86 -0.99 -14.51
N PRO A 118 4.40 -0.09 -15.40
CA PRO A 118 3.50 -0.45 -16.50
C PRO A 118 4.08 -1.49 -17.47
N GLU A 119 5.40 -1.50 -17.65
CA GLU A 119 6.12 -2.38 -18.58
C GLU A 119 6.81 -3.56 -17.88
N ALA A 120 6.56 -3.78 -16.58
CA ALA A 120 7.28 -4.80 -15.84
C ALA A 120 6.81 -6.22 -16.22
N ARG A 121 7.81 -7.07 -16.41
CA ARG A 121 7.65 -8.52 -16.48
C ARG A 121 7.34 -9.06 -15.08
N LEU A 122 6.10 -9.46 -14.85
CA LEU A 122 5.62 -9.85 -13.53
C LEU A 122 5.73 -11.36 -13.29
N GLY A 123 6.40 -11.73 -12.20
CA GLY A 123 6.27 -13.05 -11.56
C GLY A 123 5.40 -12.91 -10.31
N LEU A 124 4.36 -13.72 -10.21
CA LEU A 124 3.41 -13.67 -9.10
C LEU A 124 3.57 -14.91 -8.21
N VAL A 125 3.76 -14.71 -6.91
CA VAL A 125 3.70 -15.76 -5.89
C VAL A 125 2.51 -15.47 -5.00
N VAL A 126 1.54 -16.39 -4.94
CA VAL A 126 0.33 -16.23 -4.12
C VAL A 126 0.22 -17.37 -3.12
N ALA A 127 0.00 -17.00 -1.87
CA ALA A 127 -0.42 -17.90 -0.81
C ALA A 127 -1.67 -17.32 -0.15
N MET A 128 -2.76 -18.09 -0.10
CA MET A 128 -4.02 -17.66 0.49
C MET A 128 -4.57 -18.77 1.39
N ALA A 129 -5.24 -18.40 2.48
CA ALA A 129 -5.88 -19.35 3.37
C ALA A 129 -7.10 -19.98 2.67
N THR A 130 -7.39 -21.24 2.98
CA THR A 130 -8.40 -22.05 2.26
C THR A 130 -9.82 -21.47 2.34
N ASP A 131 -10.10 -20.64 3.34
CA ASP A 131 -11.38 -19.95 3.56
C ASP A 131 -11.58 -18.72 2.66
N LYS A 132 -10.58 -18.30 1.88
CA LYS A 132 -10.67 -17.13 0.98
C LYS A 132 -11.20 -17.50 -0.40
N ASP A 133 -11.75 -16.51 -1.10
CA ASP A 133 -12.17 -16.67 -2.50
C ASP A 133 -10.97 -16.53 -3.46
N HIS A 134 -10.21 -17.61 -3.57
CA HIS A 134 -9.05 -17.72 -4.47
C HIS A 134 -9.43 -17.47 -5.93
N THR A 135 -10.64 -17.88 -6.34
CA THR A 135 -11.06 -17.80 -7.74
C THR A 135 -11.38 -16.37 -8.14
N ALA A 136 -12.08 -15.63 -7.28
CA ALA A 136 -12.36 -14.22 -7.53
C ALA A 136 -11.06 -13.40 -7.54
N PHE A 137 -10.14 -13.65 -6.61
CA PHE A 137 -8.82 -13.00 -6.58
C PHE A 137 -8.05 -13.28 -7.89
N ALA A 138 -7.87 -14.56 -8.24
CA ALA A 138 -7.08 -14.94 -9.40
C ALA A 138 -7.69 -14.42 -10.71
N ARG A 139 -9.02 -14.47 -10.84
CA ARG A 139 -9.72 -13.93 -12.01
C ARG A 139 -9.45 -12.44 -12.17
N GLU A 140 -9.65 -11.66 -11.11
CA GLU A 140 -9.45 -10.21 -11.13
C GLU A 140 -7.99 -9.84 -11.44
N PHE A 141 -7.04 -10.54 -10.82
CA PHE A 141 -5.63 -10.27 -11.02
C PHE A 141 -5.18 -10.59 -12.44
N LEU A 142 -5.53 -11.77 -12.95
CA LEU A 142 -5.05 -12.26 -14.24
C LEU A 142 -5.77 -11.62 -15.43
N SER A 143 -7.03 -11.19 -15.29
CA SER A 143 -7.74 -10.51 -16.37
C SER A 143 -7.13 -9.16 -16.72
N SER A 144 -6.55 -8.50 -15.71
CA SER A 144 -6.12 -7.11 -15.80
C SER A 144 -4.60 -6.98 -15.99
N MET A 145 -3.84 -8.05 -15.74
CA MET A 145 -2.38 -8.09 -15.90
C MET A 145 -1.95 -9.08 -16.98
N LEU A 146 -1.64 -8.59 -18.18
CA LEU A 146 -0.96 -9.38 -19.21
C LEU A 146 0.23 -8.60 -19.78
N PRO A 147 1.42 -9.24 -19.92
CA PRO A 147 1.69 -10.67 -19.68
C PRO A 147 2.28 -10.96 -18.27
N VAL A 148 1.51 -11.62 -17.40
CA VAL A 148 2.08 -12.32 -16.22
C VAL A 148 2.88 -13.52 -16.71
N LEU A 149 4.16 -13.57 -16.39
CA LEU A 149 5.07 -14.60 -16.93
C LEU A 149 4.93 -15.94 -16.22
N ARG A 150 4.76 -15.91 -14.89
CA ARG A 150 4.70 -17.11 -14.04
C ARG A 150 3.83 -16.85 -12.82
N VAL A 151 3.01 -17.83 -12.46
CA VAL A 151 2.23 -17.86 -11.21
C VAL A 151 2.68 -19.07 -10.39
N LEU A 152 3.10 -18.84 -9.16
CA LEU A 152 3.40 -19.89 -8.19
C LEU A 152 2.34 -19.83 -7.08
N LEU A 153 1.59 -20.93 -6.92
CA LEU A 153 0.63 -21.09 -5.84
C LEU A 153 1.29 -21.86 -4.70
N THR A 154 1.19 -21.33 -3.49
CA THR A 154 1.67 -22.02 -2.27
C THR A 154 0.56 -22.04 -1.22
N ALA A 155 0.55 -23.04 -0.34
CA ALA A 155 -0.39 -23.10 0.76
C ALA A 155 0.11 -22.22 1.92
N ILE A 156 -0.79 -21.43 2.53
CA ILE A 156 -0.49 -20.89 3.86
C ILE A 156 -0.57 -22.06 4.85
N LEU A 157 0.58 -22.55 5.30
CA LEU A 157 0.65 -23.43 6.46
C LEU A 157 0.31 -22.59 7.69
N THR A 158 -0.96 -22.61 8.08
CA THR A 158 -1.47 -21.87 9.24
C THR A 158 -0.97 -22.55 10.51
N LEU A 159 0.26 -22.25 10.93
CA LEU A 159 0.72 -22.48 12.30
C LEU A 159 0.82 -21.12 13.01
N LEU A 160 -0.24 -20.82 13.76
CA LEU A 160 -0.36 -19.81 14.84
C LEU A 160 -0.38 -18.31 14.49
N CYS A 161 -1.61 -17.80 14.33
CA CYS A 161 -2.02 -16.47 14.79
C CYS A 161 -2.60 -16.53 16.22
N LEU A 162 -1.94 -17.22 17.17
CA LEU A 162 -2.48 -17.42 18.53
C LEU A 162 -1.50 -17.19 19.70
N SER A 163 -0.28 -16.68 19.49
CA SER A 163 0.65 -16.50 20.63
C SER A 163 1.56 -15.27 20.61
N ALA A 164 1.22 -14.18 19.90
CA ALA A 164 2.09 -13.00 19.85
C ALA A 164 1.35 -11.66 20.04
N TRP A 165 0.39 -11.59 20.97
CA TRP A 165 -0.05 -10.34 21.58
C TRP A 165 -0.28 -10.58 23.08
N ARG A 166 0.80 -10.49 23.85
CA ARG A 166 0.76 -10.21 25.28
C ARG A 166 1.82 -9.13 25.52
N PHE A 167 1.36 -8.03 26.09
CA PHE A 167 2.10 -6.80 26.40
C PHE A 167 3.44 -7.06 27.08
#